data_AF-B2G4S5-F1
#
_entry.id   AF-B2G4S5-F1
#
_cell.length_a   1.000
_cell.length_b   1.000
_cell.length_c   1.000
_cell.angle_alpha   90.00
_cell.angle_beta   90.00
_cell.angle_gamma   90.00
#
_symmetry.space_group_name_H-M   'P 1'
#
loop_
_entity.id
_entity.type
_entity.pdbx_description
1 polymer ?
#
loop_
_entity_poly.entity_id
_entity_poly.type
_entity_poly.pdbx_seq_one_letter_code
_entity_poly.pdbx_strand_id
1 'polypeptide(L)'
;MALEEVTVICEFEKVLNECPEGFEPYQLLLTQLDPIVRRSSQDEEYRQCLANAEDIWQSLRRVLQNLKGTDNTQDIRSIYLRCLRGLFILMRNLSVSNQMIPQQLRLHKVAVEAFVKAVMNSICHDEMEISLYVAATSFLYNITKTAVGLDKETFESLDPFLKYPLNHLSQSEQILYPYMMFFLNLTYNDEFLYRLLRPKDQTDILYELLMRVTSVQDHNDDQNYWAHLSNKDEIDSLDAILMKIFINIVTSESLGPYLQNARTSDHRKFSRISRISQLIVASRENWDKFQLTGIMSWCFTLMRQTAQETEQYFQQKIDEEDKAEPLHETLNICLDVISHLSANDHVQQYILSYQGLETLISLLRILQQNLIRINFYKGIDGSIKSIKATDSKSDKIDDKQILSRRIDLTTNQIRASNFPGSKSFIIEILASLAHENAMVKDKVRELHGLELVLSNCVIDDNDPFIKERSIICIKFLLKENAANQDFVAQLEAQKSVPDETLADVGYEVKIGTDGKIRLQSKN
;
A
#
# COMPACT_ATOMS: atom_id res chain seq x y z
N MET A 1 -2.85 -40.07 30.69
CA MET A 1 -1.60 -39.42 31.14
C MET A 1 -1.79 -37.95 31.54
N ALA A 2 -2.86 -37.26 31.14
CA ALA A 2 -3.03 -35.83 31.44
C ALA A 2 -4.03 -35.50 32.59
N LEU A 3 -4.43 -36.50 33.40
CA LEU A 3 -5.53 -36.32 34.37
C LEU A 3 -5.18 -35.30 35.46
N GLU A 4 -3.92 -35.32 35.93
CA GLU A 4 -3.42 -34.38 36.94
C GLU A 4 -3.40 -32.95 36.39
N GLU A 5 -2.90 -32.77 35.16
CA GLU A 5 -2.88 -31.47 34.49
C GLU A 5 -4.28 -30.93 34.22
N VAL A 6 -5.22 -31.79 33.81
CA VAL A 6 -6.64 -31.42 33.66
C VAL A 6 -7.21 -30.96 34.99
N THR A 7 -6.93 -31.65 36.10
CA THR A 7 -7.39 -31.24 37.43
C THR A 7 -6.86 -29.85 37.79
N VAL A 8 -5.55 -29.62 37.63
CA VAL A 8 -4.95 -28.30 37.91
C VAL A 8 -5.59 -27.21 37.05
N ILE A 9 -5.77 -27.43 35.74
CA ILE A 9 -6.39 -26.43 34.86
C ILE A 9 -7.84 -26.14 35.27
N CYS A 10 -8.61 -27.16 35.66
CA CYS A 10 -9.99 -26.98 36.10
C CYS A 10 -10.11 -26.14 37.38
N GLU A 11 -9.12 -26.16 38.28
CA GLU A 11 -9.12 -25.32 39.49
C GLU A 11 -9.10 -23.82 39.16
N PHE A 12 -8.51 -23.42 38.03
CA PHE A 12 -8.50 -22.03 37.57
C PHE A 12 -9.91 -21.52 37.23
N GLU A 13 -10.80 -22.39 36.73
CA GLU A 13 -12.16 -21.98 36.34
C GLU A 13 -12.90 -21.36 37.52
N LYS A 14 -12.79 -21.99 38.69
CA LYS A 14 -13.44 -21.52 39.90
C LYS A 14 -12.88 -20.16 40.33
N VAL A 15 -11.56 -20.06 40.49
CA VAL A 15 -10.91 -18.86 41.03
C VAL A 15 -11.04 -17.67 40.09
N LEU A 16 -10.86 -17.85 38.77
CA LEU A 16 -10.97 -16.76 37.79
C LEU A 16 -12.42 -16.32 37.51
N ASN A 17 -13.42 -17.11 37.90
CA ASN A 17 -14.84 -16.76 37.81
C ASN A 17 -15.36 -16.11 39.10
N GLU A 18 -14.91 -16.60 40.27
CA GLU A 18 -15.28 -16.06 41.59
C GLU A 18 -14.55 -14.75 41.92
N CYS A 19 -13.35 -14.54 41.37
CA CYS A 19 -12.51 -13.35 41.60
C CYS A 19 -12.32 -13.02 43.10
N PRO A 20 -11.86 -13.97 43.95
CA PRO A 20 -11.70 -13.72 45.37
C PRO A 20 -10.76 -12.53 45.66
N GLU A 21 -11.03 -11.83 46.77
CA GLU A 21 -10.23 -10.68 47.22
C GLU A 21 -8.89 -11.11 47.87
N GLY A 22 -8.73 -12.39 48.22
CA GLY A 22 -7.52 -12.92 48.83
C GLY A 22 -6.45 -13.30 47.80
N PHE A 23 -5.18 -13.11 48.14
CA PHE A 23 -4.03 -13.45 47.28
C PHE A 23 -3.75 -14.97 47.21
N GLU A 24 -4.01 -15.69 48.31
CA GLU A 24 -3.66 -17.10 48.50
C GLU A 24 -4.24 -18.06 47.45
N PRO A 25 -5.53 -17.96 47.03
CA PRO A 25 -6.10 -18.84 46.02
C PRO A 25 -5.35 -18.77 44.68
N TYR A 26 -4.97 -17.57 44.25
CA TYR A 26 -4.23 -17.39 43.00
C TYR A 26 -2.78 -17.90 43.11
N GLN A 27 -2.14 -17.69 44.26
CA GLN A 27 -0.78 -18.14 44.48
C GLN A 27 -0.67 -19.68 44.50
N LEU A 28 -1.69 -20.36 45.05
CA LEU A 28 -1.80 -21.81 45.00
C LEU A 28 -1.87 -22.31 43.55
N LEU A 29 -2.75 -21.73 42.73
CA LEU A 29 -2.89 -22.08 41.33
C LEU A 29 -1.60 -21.89 40.53
N LEU A 30 -0.88 -20.79 40.75
CA LEU A 30 0.41 -20.53 40.10
C LEU A 30 1.47 -21.57 40.50
N THR A 31 1.46 -22.00 41.76
CA THR A 31 2.41 -23.01 42.27
C THR A 31 2.16 -24.37 41.61
N GLN A 32 0.90 -24.75 41.39
CA GLN A 32 0.54 -25.99 40.71
C GLN A 32 0.80 -25.91 39.19
N LEU A 33 0.61 -24.74 38.57
CA LEU A 33 0.77 -24.57 37.12
C LEU A 33 2.24 -24.44 36.67
N ASP A 34 3.12 -23.86 37.49
CA ASP A 34 4.55 -23.66 37.16
C ASP A 34 5.26 -24.92 36.63
N PRO A 35 5.18 -26.10 37.28
CA PRO A 35 5.85 -27.30 36.79
C PRO A 35 5.32 -27.75 35.41
N ILE A 36 4.01 -27.61 35.15
CA ILE A 36 3.38 -27.97 33.88
C ILE A 36 3.87 -27.03 32.76
N VAL A 37 3.86 -25.73 33.03
CA VAL A 37 4.34 -24.70 32.07
C VAL A 37 5.83 -24.88 31.78
N ARG A 38 6.66 -25.06 32.80
CA ARG A 38 8.10 -25.26 32.63
C ARG A 38 8.39 -26.52 31.84
N ARG A 39 7.79 -27.66 32.23
CA ARG A 39 8.01 -28.94 31.55
C ARG A 39 7.52 -28.92 30.10
N SER A 40 6.35 -28.34 29.82
CA SER A 40 5.84 -28.20 28.44
C SER A 40 6.75 -27.37 27.52
N SER A 41 7.58 -26.48 28.09
CA SER A 41 8.58 -25.72 27.31
C SER A 41 9.88 -26.50 27.06
N GLN A 42 10.26 -27.42 27.96
CA GLN A 42 11.57 -28.07 27.97
C GLN A 42 11.57 -29.51 27.44
N ASP A 43 10.43 -30.21 27.57
CA ASP A 43 10.27 -31.63 27.26
C ASP A 43 9.32 -31.78 26.07
N GLU A 44 9.87 -32.19 24.92
CA GLU A 44 9.12 -32.32 23.66
C GLU A 44 8.09 -33.45 23.69
N GLU A 45 8.42 -34.60 24.30
CA GLU A 45 7.50 -35.74 24.38
C GLU A 45 6.32 -35.41 25.30
N TYR A 46 6.60 -34.78 26.44
CA TYR A 46 5.56 -34.30 27.35
C TYR A 46 4.66 -33.24 26.68
N ARG A 47 5.26 -32.26 26.00
CA ARG A 47 4.52 -31.24 25.24
C ARG A 47 3.64 -31.89 24.16
N GLN A 48 4.17 -32.84 23.40
CA GLN A 48 3.43 -33.55 22.36
C GLN A 48 2.26 -34.35 22.95
N CYS A 49 2.46 -34.99 24.10
CA CYS A 49 1.40 -35.70 24.80
C CYS A 49 0.26 -34.75 25.22
N LEU A 50 0.58 -33.63 25.88
CA LEU A 50 -0.44 -32.65 26.31
C LEU A 50 -1.11 -31.95 25.13
N ALA A 51 -0.34 -31.58 24.10
CA ALA A 51 -0.87 -30.89 22.92
C ALA A 51 -1.87 -31.74 22.12
N ASN A 52 -1.77 -33.07 22.19
CA ASN A 52 -2.71 -33.99 21.55
C ASN A 52 -3.84 -34.47 22.48
N ALA A 53 -3.86 -34.03 23.74
CA ALA A 53 -4.92 -34.36 24.68
C ALA A 53 -6.09 -33.37 24.54
N GLU A 54 -7.21 -33.80 23.97
CA GLU A 54 -8.38 -32.94 23.76
C GLU A 54 -8.94 -32.37 25.08
N ASP A 55 -8.97 -33.18 26.14
CA ASP A 55 -9.44 -32.77 27.47
C ASP A 55 -8.69 -31.55 28.02
N ILE A 56 -7.39 -31.43 27.76
CA ILE A 56 -6.57 -30.29 28.18
C ILE A 56 -7.08 -29.01 27.50
N TRP A 57 -7.28 -29.06 26.19
CA TRP A 57 -7.77 -27.91 25.42
C TRP A 57 -9.23 -27.56 25.75
N GLN A 58 -10.07 -28.56 26.02
CA GLN A 58 -11.45 -28.34 26.46
C GLN A 58 -11.49 -27.66 27.83
N SER A 59 -10.65 -28.07 28.78
CA SER A 59 -10.53 -27.43 30.09
C SER A 59 -10.01 -26.00 29.96
N LEU A 60 -8.95 -25.77 29.17
CA LEU A 60 -8.44 -24.42 28.91
C LEU A 60 -9.50 -23.51 28.30
N ARG A 61 -10.24 -24.01 27.30
CA ARG A 61 -11.38 -23.29 26.71
C ARG A 61 -12.44 -22.93 27.74
N ARG A 62 -12.83 -23.88 28.59
CA ARG A 62 -13.86 -23.66 29.61
C ARG A 62 -13.44 -22.57 30.61
N VAL A 63 -12.20 -22.62 31.09
CA VAL A 63 -11.65 -21.59 31.97
C VAL A 63 -11.73 -20.21 31.32
N LEU A 64 -11.27 -20.08 30.07
CA LEU A 64 -11.28 -18.82 29.34
C LEU A 64 -12.69 -18.28 29.07
N GLN A 65 -13.66 -19.16 28.78
CA GLN A 65 -15.05 -18.76 28.55
C GLN A 65 -15.74 -18.27 29.82
N ASN A 66 -15.44 -18.89 30.96
CA ASN A 66 -16.14 -18.67 32.22
C ASN A 66 -15.47 -17.62 33.13
N LEU A 67 -14.28 -17.13 32.80
CA LEU A 67 -13.60 -16.08 33.58
C LEU A 67 -14.48 -14.83 33.72
N LYS A 68 -14.34 -14.09 34.81
CA LYS A 68 -14.92 -12.74 34.97
C LYS A 68 -13.81 -11.70 35.05
N GLY A 69 -14.06 -10.49 34.53
CA GLY A 69 -13.18 -9.35 34.78
C GLY A 69 -13.09 -9.06 36.28
N THR A 70 -12.01 -8.44 36.71
CA THR A 70 -11.79 -8.08 38.12
C THR A 70 -11.67 -6.56 38.28
N ASP A 71 -12.48 -6.01 39.18
CA ASP A 71 -12.44 -4.62 39.63
C ASP A 71 -11.78 -4.50 41.03
N ASN A 72 -11.05 -5.55 41.45
CA ASN A 72 -10.38 -5.61 42.75
C ASN A 72 -9.19 -4.64 42.81
N THR A 73 -8.55 -4.58 43.99
CA THR A 73 -7.32 -3.82 44.20
C THR A 73 -6.23 -4.17 43.18
N GLN A 74 -5.33 -3.21 42.92
CA GLN A 74 -4.27 -3.37 41.92
C GLN A 74 -3.42 -4.64 42.14
N ASP A 75 -3.12 -5.00 43.39
CA ASP A 75 -2.36 -6.20 43.73
C ASP A 75 -3.11 -7.50 43.37
N ILE A 76 -4.41 -7.55 43.66
CA ILE A 76 -5.26 -8.71 43.34
C ILE A 76 -5.47 -8.81 41.83
N ARG A 77 -5.67 -7.69 41.15
CA ARG A 77 -5.74 -7.64 39.69
C ARG A 77 -4.44 -8.15 39.05
N SER A 78 -3.28 -7.73 39.58
CA SER A 78 -1.98 -8.17 39.07
C SER A 78 -1.80 -9.68 39.17
N ILE A 79 -2.10 -10.31 40.32
CA ILE A 79 -1.99 -11.77 40.44
C ILE A 79 -3.05 -12.51 39.62
N TYR A 80 -4.26 -11.97 39.50
CA TYR A 80 -5.30 -12.49 38.62
C TYR A 80 -4.81 -12.55 37.15
N LEU A 81 -4.24 -11.45 36.65
CA LEU A 81 -3.70 -11.39 35.29
C LEU A 81 -2.49 -12.32 35.12
N ARG A 82 -1.69 -12.51 36.17
CA ARG A 82 -0.58 -13.47 36.19
C ARG A 82 -1.05 -14.91 36.04
N CYS A 83 -2.16 -15.29 36.69
CA CYS A 83 -2.79 -16.60 36.50
C CYS A 83 -3.25 -16.80 35.05
N LEU A 84 -3.98 -15.83 34.50
CA LEU A 84 -4.47 -15.88 33.11
C LEU A 84 -3.30 -15.95 32.11
N ARG A 85 -2.23 -15.18 32.35
CA ARG A 85 -0.99 -15.23 31.56
C ARG A 85 -0.35 -16.62 31.62
N GLY A 86 -0.32 -17.27 32.78
CA GLY A 86 0.18 -18.63 32.93
C GLY A 86 -0.54 -19.63 32.00
N LEU A 87 -1.86 -19.54 31.92
CA LEU A 87 -2.67 -20.36 31.00
C LEU A 87 -2.33 -20.07 29.54
N PHE A 88 -2.20 -18.79 29.15
CA PHE A 88 -1.79 -18.43 27.79
C PHE A 88 -0.39 -18.92 27.44
N ILE A 89 0.56 -18.91 28.38
CA ILE A 89 1.90 -19.46 28.15
C ILE A 89 1.82 -20.98 27.93
N LEU A 90 1.03 -21.70 28.74
CA LEU A 90 0.79 -23.13 28.52
C LEU A 90 0.21 -23.38 27.11
N MET A 91 -0.87 -22.68 26.77
CA MET A 91 -1.51 -22.78 25.46
C MET A 91 -0.53 -22.48 24.30
N ARG A 92 0.31 -21.45 24.47
CA ARG A 92 1.36 -21.06 23.51
C ARG A 92 2.43 -22.14 23.35
N ASN A 93 2.81 -22.82 24.42
CA ASN A 93 3.74 -23.95 24.35
C ASN A 93 3.10 -25.12 23.61
N LEU A 94 1.87 -25.52 24.00
CA LEU A 94 1.18 -26.67 23.40
C LEU A 94 0.86 -26.44 21.91
N SER A 95 0.56 -25.20 21.50
CA SER A 95 0.24 -24.88 20.11
C SER A 95 1.43 -24.97 19.15
N VAL A 96 2.67 -25.09 19.66
CA VAL A 96 3.83 -25.44 18.84
C VAL A 96 3.66 -26.85 18.26
N SER A 97 3.12 -27.78 19.06
CA SER A 97 3.00 -29.20 18.75
C SER A 97 1.65 -29.58 18.12
N ASN A 98 0.56 -28.86 18.42
CA ASN A 98 -0.75 -29.12 17.82
C ASN A 98 -1.58 -27.82 17.67
N GLN A 99 -1.93 -27.49 16.44
CA GLN A 99 -2.76 -26.32 16.10
C GLN A 99 -4.21 -26.70 15.77
N MET A 100 -4.46 -27.96 15.42
CA MET A 100 -5.75 -28.45 14.94
C MET A 100 -6.82 -28.45 16.04
N ILE A 101 -6.51 -29.03 17.20
CA ILE A 101 -7.45 -29.10 18.33
C ILE A 101 -7.89 -27.71 18.79
N PRO A 102 -6.97 -26.75 19.08
CA PRO A 102 -7.39 -25.42 19.50
C PRO A 102 -8.18 -24.67 18.41
N GLN A 103 -7.90 -24.90 17.12
CA GLN A 103 -8.70 -24.32 16.03
C GLN A 103 -10.12 -24.90 15.98
N GLN A 104 -10.28 -26.23 16.08
CA GLN A 104 -11.58 -26.90 16.11
C GLN A 104 -12.44 -26.42 17.29
N LEU A 105 -11.80 -26.18 18.43
CA LEU A 105 -12.43 -25.64 19.64
C LEU A 105 -12.67 -24.12 19.59
N ARG A 106 -12.29 -23.46 18.49
CA ARG A 106 -12.38 -22.00 18.28
C ARG A 106 -11.67 -21.17 19.35
N LEU A 107 -10.52 -21.64 19.82
CA LEU A 107 -9.74 -20.93 20.83
C LEU A 107 -9.20 -19.59 20.34
N HIS A 108 -9.13 -19.34 19.03
CA HIS A 108 -8.80 -18.01 18.49
C HIS A 108 -9.82 -16.93 18.92
N LYS A 109 -11.10 -17.28 18.98
CA LYS A 109 -12.17 -16.38 19.45
C LYS A 109 -12.15 -16.26 20.97
N VAL A 110 -12.17 -17.39 21.65
CA VAL A 110 -12.24 -17.45 23.12
C VAL A 110 -11.04 -16.78 23.79
N ALA A 111 -9.84 -16.91 23.23
CA ALA A 111 -8.64 -16.24 23.73
C ALA A 111 -8.74 -14.72 23.67
N VAL A 112 -9.25 -14.19 22.55
CA VAL A 112 -9.45 -12.75 22.35
C VAL A 112 -10.52 -12.22 23.31
N GLU A 113 -11.65 -12.91 23.41
CA GLU A 113 -12.74 -12.59 24.36
C GLU A 113 -12.25 -12.57 25.82
N ALA A 114 -11.46 -13.57 26.20
CA ALA A 114 -10.88 -13.68 27.53
C ALA A 114 -9.97 -12.48 27.87
N PHE A 115 -9.08 -12.09 26.95
CA PHE A 115 -8.26 -10.90 27.15
C PHE A 115 -9.11 -9.63 27.25
N VAL A 116 -10.07 -9.46 26.34
CA VAL A 116 -10.94 -8.28 26.30
C VAL A 116 -11.70 -8.13 27.62
N LYS A 117 -12.29 -9.22 28.11
CA LYS A 117 -13.04 -9.25 29.37
C LYS A 117 -12.17 -9.02 30.61
N ALA A 118 -10.93 -9.47 30.59
CA ALA A 118 -9.99 -9.31 31.70
C ALA A 118 -9.40 -7.90 31.80
N VAL A 119 -9.23 -7.20 30.67
CA VAL A 119 -8.41 -5.96 30.61
C VAL A 119 -9.20 -4.72 30.20
N MET A 120 -10.11 -4.79 29.22
CA MET A 120 -10.63 -3.58 28.56
C MET A 120 -11.50 -2.68 29.46
N ASN A 121 -12.05 -3.21 30.56
CA ASN A 121 -12.83 -2.40 31.51
C ASN A 121 -11.94 -1.52 32.42
N SER A 122 -10.66 -1.85 32.56
CA SER A 122 -9.74 -1.23 33.51
C SER A 122 -8.29 -1.20 32.99
N ILE A 123 -8.09 -0.63 31.79
CA ILE A 123 -6.79 -0.56 31.12
C ILE A 123 -5.80 0.29 31.93
N CYS A 124 -4.65 -0.28 32.32
CA CYS A 124 -3.57 0.45 33.00
C CYS A 124 -2.23 0.44 32.26
N HIS A 125 -2.03 -0.44 31.26
CA HIS A 125 -0.79 -0.62 30.51
C HIS A 125 0.44 -0.88 31.41
N ASP A 126 0.24 -1.56 32.53
CA ASP A 126 1.35 -2.02 33.38
C ASP A 126 2.09 -3.24 32.79
N GLU A 127 3.23 -3.58 33.39
CA GLU A 127 4.08 -4.70 32.93
C GLU A 127 3.31 -6.03 32.88
N MET A 128 2.36 -6.26 33.81
CA MET A 128 1.61 -7.51 33.87
C MET A 128 0.60 -7.59 32.72
N GLU A 129 -0.15 -6.52 32.45
CA GLU A 129 -1.06 -6.46 31.30
C GLU A 129 -0.34 -6.66 29.97
N ILE A 130 0.78 -5.96 29.78
CA ILE A 130 1.60 -6.07 28.57
C ILE A 130 2.09 -7.51 28.41
N SER A 131 2.60 -8.11 29.48
CA SER A 131 3.09 -9.49 29.46
C SER A 131 1.99 -10.52 29.19
N LEU A 132 0.75 -10.25 29.63
CA LEU A 132 -0.43 -11.04 29.30
C LEU A 132 -0.78 -10.89 27.81
N TYR A 133 -0.80 -9.67 27.29
CA TYR A 133 -1.06 -9.40 25.87
C TYR A 133 -0.07 -10.12 24.96
N VAL A 134 1.23 -10.07 25.29
CA VAL A 134 2.29 -10.75 24.55
C VAL A 134 2.08 -12.27 24.58
N ALA A 135 1.70 -12.85 25.73
CA ALA A 135 1.42 -14.28 25.84
C ALA A 135 0.20 -14.69 25.01
N ALA A 136 -0.90 -13.93 25.09
CA ALA A 136 -2.12 -14.17 24.32
C ALA A 136 -1.86 -14.04 22.81
N THR A 137 -1.20 -12.97 22.37
CA THR A 137 -0.86 -12.72 20.97
C THR A 137 0.09 -13.79 20.42
N SER A 138 1.06 -14.25 21.22
CA SER A 138 1.96 -15.34 20.82
C SER A 138 1.22 -16.68 20.64
N PHE A 139 0.25 -16.98 21.52
CA PHE A 139 -0.62 -18.14 21.36
C PHE A 139 -1.47 -18.02 20.08
N LEU A 140 -2.12 -16.87 19.89
CA LEU A 140 -2.97 -16.57 18.74
C LEU A 140 -2.18 -16.71 17.43
N TYR A 141 -0.99 -16.11 17.36
CA TYR A 141 -0.07 -16.28 16.24
C TYR A 141 0.17 -17.75 15.91
N ASN A 142 0.47 -18.60 16.90
CA ASN A 142 0.71 -20.02 16.64
C ASN A 142 -0.50 -20.73 16.06
N ILE A 143 -1.70 -20.45 16.56
CA ILE A 143 -2.92 -21.14 16.11
C ILE A 143 -3.58 -20.51 14.87
N THR A 144 -3.07 -19.39 14.36
CA THR A 144 -3.55 -18.76 13.11
C THR A 144 -2.57 -18.88 11.95
N LYS A 145 -1.52 -19.70 12.07
CA LYS A 145 -0.58 -19.96 10.95
C LYS A 145 -1.25 -20.61 9.74
N THR A 146 -2.34 -21.34 9.97
CA THR A 146 -3.23 -21.86 8.93
C THR A 146 -4.54 -21.10 8.95
N ALA A 147 -5.28 -21.14 7.84
CA ALA A 147 -6.54 -20.43 7.70
C ALA A 147 -7.52 -20.77 8.84
N VAL A 148 -7.99 -19.73 9.54
CA VAL A 148 -9.01 -19.83 10.58
C VAL A 148 -10.28 -19.12 10.12
N GLY A 149 -11.45 -19.69 10.43
CA GLY A 149 -12.73 -19.05 10.17
C GLY A 149 -12.97 -17.90 11.15
N LEU A 150 -13.20 -16.69 10.63
CA LEU A 150 -13.51 -15.50 11.43
C LEU A 150 -14.97 -15.14 11.21
N ASP A 151 -15.84 -15.51 12.15
CA ASP A 151 -17.27 -15.14 12.11
C ASP A 151 -17.50 -13.73 12.68
N LYS A 152 -18.71 -13.20 12.52
CA LYS A 152 -19.05 -11.83 12.95
C LYS A 152 -18.74 -11.57 14.43
N GLU A 153 -19.07 -12.52 15.30
CA GLU A 153 -18.84 -12.42 16.74
C GLU A 153 -17.35 -12.39 17.08
N THR A 154 -16.53 -13.15 16.36
CA THR A 154 -15.07 -13.12 16.51
C THR A 154 -14.50 -11.72 16.25
N PHE A 155 -15.04 -11.00 15.26
CA PHE A 155 -14.59 -9.63 14.96
C PHE A 155 -14.95 -8.60 16.02
N GLU A 156 -16.09 -8.73 16.70
CA GLU A 156 -16.52 -7.79 17.74
C GLU A 156 -15.52 -7.77 18.91
N SER A 157 -14.89 -8.91 19.21
CA SER A 157 -13.85 -9.01 20.22
C SER A 157 -12.45 -8.75 19.67
N LEU A 158 -12.20 -9.07 18.41
CA LEU A 158 -10.89 -8.86 17.77
C LEU A 158 -10.55 -7.37 17.60
N ASP A 159 -11.54 -6.53 17.31
CA ASP A 159 -11.35 -5.09 17.10
C ASP A 159 -10.75 -4.37 18.34
N PRO A 160 -11.29 -4.49 19.57
CA PRO A 160 -10.66 -3.93 20.76
C PRO A 160 -9.31 -4.59 21.10
N PHE A 161 -9.15 -5.90 20.85
CA PHE A 161 -7.89 -6.60 21.07
C PHE A 161 -6.75 -6.08 20.17
N LEU A 162 -7.04 -5.82 18.90
CA LEU A 162 -6.07 -5.26 17.95
C LEU A 162 -5.80 -3.77 18.20
N LYS A 163 -6.75 -3.04 18.79
CA LYS A 163 -6.58 -1.62 19.18
C LYS A 163 -5.73 -1.44 20.44
N TYR A 164 -5.78 -2.40 21.38
CA TYR A 164 -5.10 -2.30 22.68
C TYR A 164 -3.63 -1.82 22.59
N PRO A 165 -2.75 -2.43 21.78
CA PRO A 165 -1.35 -2.06 21.79
C PRO A 165 -1.02 -0.84 20.93
N LEU A 166 -1.95 -0.31 20.12
CA LEU A 166 -1.62 0.67 19.05
C LEU A 166 -0.84 1.89 19.59
N ASN A 167 -1.20 2.40 20.76
CA ASN A 167 -0.52 3.55 21.37
C ASN A 167 0.83 3.21 22.03
N HIS A 168 1.16 1.91 22.16
CA HIS A 168 2.36 1.39 22.81
C HIS A 168 3.26 0.59 21.86
N LEU A 169 2.84 0.35 20.61
CA LEU A 169 3.63 -0.39 19.62
C LEU A 169 5.02 0.21 19.42
N SER A 170 5.15 1.53 19.54
CA SER A 170 6.42 2.21 19.38
C SER A 170 7.35 2.19 20.59
N GLN A 171 6.85 1.71 21.74
CA GLN A 171 7.56 1.77 23.01
C GLN A 171 8.22 0.43 23.37
N SER A 172 7.84 -0.67 22.71
CA SER A 172 8.35 -2.00 23.04
C SER A 172 8.32 -2.98 21.87
N GLU A 173 9.50 -3.41 21.41
CA GLU A 173 9.65 -4.49 20.42
C GLU A 173 8.99 -5.80 20.86
N GLN A 174 8.91 -6.04 22.17
CA GLN A 174 8.29 -7.24 22.73
C GLN A 174 6.79 -7.32 22.43
N ILE A 175 6.15 -6.18 22.20
CA ILE A 175 4.74 -6.10 21.78
C ILE A 175 4.66 -6.10 20.26
N LEU A 176 5.50 -5.29 19.61
CA LEU A 176 5.46 -5.05 18.17
C LEU A 176 5.61 -6.35 17.37
N TYR A 177 6.61 -7.18 17.67
CA TYR A 177 6.88 -8.36 16.85
C TYR A 177 5.75 -9.41 16.91
N PRO A 178 5.27 -9.86 18.10
CA PRO A 178 4.12 -10.76 18.17
C PRO A 178 2.86 -10.18 17.54
N TYR A 179 2.62 -8.87 17.72
CA TYR A 179 1.49 -8.18 17.11
C TYR A 179 1.55 -8.27 15.59
N MET A 180 2.67 -7.90 14.99
CA MET A 180 2.85 -7.90 13.53
C MET A 180 2.74 -9.30 12.94
N MET A 181 3.28 -10.32 13.61
CA MET A 181 3.15 -11.70 13.17
C MET A 181 1.71 -12.21 13.24
N PHE A 182 0.97 -11.87 14.30
CA PHE A 182 -0.44 -12.21 14.41
C PHE A 182 -1.28 -11.45 13.37
N PHE A 183 -1.04 -10.15 13.20
CA PHE A 183 -1.72 -9.31 12.22
C PHE A 183 -1.50 -9.81 10.80
N LEU A 184 -0.25 -10.19 10.45
CA LEU A 184 0.07 -10.82 9.17
C LEU A 184 -0.77 -12.08 8.93
N ASN A 185 -0.86 -12.99 9.90
CA ASN A 185 -1.69 -14.19 9.75
C ASN A 185 -3.15 -13.84 9.46
N LEU A 186 -3.69 -12.81 10.10
CA LEU A 186 -5.07 -12.35 9.88
C LEU A 186 -5.25 -11.78 8.47
N THR A 187 -4.25 -11.09 7.90
CA THR A 187 -4.33 -10.53 6.53
C THR A 187 -4.41 -11.58 5.43
N TYR A 188 -4.15 -12.86 5.69
CA TYR A 188 -4.41 -13.94 4.73
C TYR A 188 -5.89 -14.34 4.63
N ASN A 189 -6.77 -13.75 5.44
CA ASN A 189 -8.20 -14.02 5.43
C ASN A 189 -8.95 -12.86 4.75
N ASP A 190 -9.68 -13.16 3.67
CA ASP A 190 -10.40 -12.15 2.88
C ASP A 190 -11.50 -11.43 3.69
N GLU A 191 -12.21 -12.14 4.58
CA GLU A 191 -13.22 -11.54 5.46
C GLU A 191 -12.59 -10.58 6.47
N PHE A 192 -11.36 -10.89 6.93
CA PHE A 192 -10.58 -9.96 7.77
C PHE A 192 -10.20 -8.72 7.00
N LEU A 193 -9.63 -8.85 5.81
CA LEU A 193 -9.29 -7.71 4.96
C LEU A 193 -10.52 -6.87 4.64
N TYR A 194 -11.64 -7.50 4.28
CA TYR A 194 -12.91 -6.82 4.02
C TYR A 194 -13.36 -5.97 5.22
N ARG A 195 -13.29 -6.51 6.45
CA ARG A 195 -13.69 -5.77 7.65
C ARG A 195 -12.68 -4.76 8.14
N LEU A 196 -11.39 -5.02 7.94
CA LEU A 196 -10.30 -4.10 8.26
C LEU A 196 -10.40 -2.85 7.38
N LEU A 197 -10.62 -3.05 6.07
CA LEU A 197 -10.67 -2.01 5.05
C LEU A 197 -12.07 -1.42 4.85
N ARG A 198 -13.07 -1.92 5.58
CA ARG A 198 -14.40 -1.30 5.56
C ARG A 198 -14.33 0.09 6.21
N PRO A 199 -14.91 1.13 5.59
CA PRO A 199 -15.07 2.44 6.23
C PRO A 199 -15.78 2.32 7.59
N LYS A 200 -15.22 2.93 8.62
CA LYS A 200 -15.74 2.94 10.00
C LYS A 200 -15.70 4.36 10.56
N ASP A 201 -16.64 4.69 11.44
CA ASP A 201 -16.65 5.96 12.21
C ASP A 201 -15.64 5.96 13.39
N GLN A 202 -14.92 4.85 13.58
CA GLN A 202 -14.00 4.63 14.70
C GLN A 202 -12.54 4.54 14.23
N THR A 203 -11.62 4.32 15.18
CA THR A 203 -10.19 4.13 14.94
C THR A 203 -9.90 3.16 13.80
N ASP A 204 -9.16 3.65 12.80
CA ASP A 204 -8.67 2.87 11.68
C ASP A 204 -7.38 2.14 12.08
N ILE A 205 -7.50 0.84 12.35
CA ILE A 205 -6.38 0.00 12.82
C ILE A 205 -5.24 -0.02 11.81
N LEU A 206 -5.52 -0.07 10.50
CA LEU A 206 -4.48 -0.11 9.47
C LEU A 206 -3.71 1.21 9.43
N TYR A 207 -4.44 2.33 9.40
CA TYR A 207 -3.81 3.64 9.33
C TYR A 207 -3.04 3.96 10.61
N GLU A 208 -3.60 3.67 11.79
CA GLU A 208 -2.87 3.82 13.05
C GLU A 208 -1.64 2.93 13.11
N LEU A 209 -1.74 1.66 12.70
CA LEU A 209 -0.60 0.75 12.65
C LEU A 209 0.53 1.33 11.80
N LEU A 210 0.19 1.85 10.61
CA LEU A 210 1.13 2.51 9.73
C LEU A 210 1.83 3.70 10.39
N MET A 211 1.06 4.62 10.96
CA MET A 211 1.59 5.80 11.64
C MET A 211 2.56 5.42 12.77
N ARG A 212 2.28 4.32 13.46
CA ARG A 212 3.10 3.86 14.59
C ARG A 212 4.35 3.17 14.11
N VAL A 213 4.26 2.27 13.13
CA VAL A 213 5.42 1.54 12.60
C VAL A 213 6.40 2.49 11.92
N THR A 214 5.94 3.47 11.14
CA THR A 214 6.85 4.46 10.52
C THR A 214 7.48 5.39 11.55
N SER A 215 6.78 5.73 12.64
CA SER A 215 7.35 6.57 13.71
C SER A 215 8.45 5.89 14.54
N VAL A 216 8.50 4.55 14.58
CA VAL A 216 9.50 3.79 15.36
C VAL A 216 10.87 3.82 14.71
N GLN A 217 10.93 3.95 13.39
CA GLN A 217 12.16 3.79 12.61
C GLN A 217 12.81 5.13 12.19
N ASP A 218 12.32 6.23 12.77
CA ASP A 218 12.88 7.60 12.82
C ASP A 218 13.84 8.01 11.69
N HIS A 219 13.28 8.51 10.59
CA HIS A 219 13.79 9.69 9.90
C HIS A 219 12.58 10.60 9.65
N ASN A 220 12.75 11.92 9.82
CA ASN A 220 11.73 12.99 9.80
C ASN A 220 10.86 13.11 8.52
N ASP A 221 10.77 12.06 7.71
CA ASP A 221 10.04 12.00 6.46
C ASP A 221 9.55 10.57 6.17
N ASP A 222 8.29 10.29 6.52
CA ASP A 222 7.61 9.01 6.28
C ASP A 222 7.72 8.53 4.82
N GLN A 223 7.87 9.45 3.85
CA GLN A 223 8.01 9.11 2.44
C GLN A 223 9.35 8.42 2.13
N ASN A 224 10.41 8.77 2.85
CA ASN A 224 11.73 8.19 2.63
C ASN A 224 11.82 6.76 3.17
N TYR A 225 11.13 6.43 4.27
CA TYR A 225 11.20 5.08 4.84
C TYR A 225 10.74 4.00 3.85
N TRP A 226 9.55 4.13 3.27
CA TRP A 226 9.03 3.12 2.33
C TRP A 226 9.80 3.06 1.02
N ALA A 227 10.31 4.20 0.55
CA ALA A 227 11.18 4.25 -0.62
C ALA A 227 12.54 3.57 -0.34
N HIS A 228 13.11 3.77 0.85
CA HIS A 228 14.31 3.05 1.29
C HIS A 228 14.04 1.56 1.44
N LEU A 229 12.93 1.18 2.06
CA LEU A 229 12.55 -0.21 2.31
C LEU A 229 12.40 -0.99 1.01
N SER A 230 11.74 -0.39 0.03
CA SER A 230 11.52 -0.97 -1.30
C SER A 230 12.82 -1.19 -2.09
N ASN A 231 13.90 -0.48 -1.75
CA ASN A 231 15.19 -0.51 -2.44
C ASN A 231 16.31 -1.14 -1.59
N LYS A 232 15.98 -1.74 -0.44
CA LYS A 232 16.96 -2.27 0.51
C LYS A 232 17.39 -3.68 0.08
N ASP A 233 18.70 -3.89 -0.10
CA ASP A 233 19.26 -5.21 -0.45
C ASP A 233 19.00 -6.27 0.63
N GLU A 234 19.06 -5.87 1.91
CA GLU A 234 18.78 -6.72 3.06
C GLU A 234 17.63 -6.13 3.90
N ILE A 235 16.46 -6.77 3.81
CA ILE A 235 15.27 -6.40 4.57
C ILE A 235 15.32 -7.11 5.93
N ASP A 236 15.14 -6.37 7.03
CA ASP A 236 15.09 -6.99 8.34
C ASP A 236 13.79 -7.80 8.56
N SER A 237 13.74 -8.57 9.64
CA SER A 237 12.60 -9.48 9.86
C SER A 237 11.26 -8.75 10.03
N LEU A 238 11.25 -7.54 10.59
CA LEU A 238 10.04 -6.77 10.86
C LEU A 238 9.55 -6.08 9.58
N ASP A 239 10.49 -5.45 8.86
CA ASP A 239 10.27 -4.87 7.54
C ASP A 239 9.68 -5.92 6.57
N ALA A 240 10.19 -7.15 6.59
CA ALA A 240 9.67 -8.24 5.74
C ALA A 240 8.24 -8.65 6.10
N ILE A 241 7.86 -8.60 7.39
CA ILE A 241 6.49 -8.87 7.86
C ILE A 241 5.56 -7.75 7.36
N LEU A 242 5.99 -6.51 7.52
CA LEU A 242 5.26 -5.33 7.08
C LEU A 242 5.01 -5.34 5.58
N MET A 243 6.05 -5.63 4.77
CA MET A 243 5.91 -5.81 3.32
C MET A 243 4.86 -6.87 2.96
N LYS A 244 4.85 -8.01 3.65
CA LYS A 244 3.86 -9.08 3.40
C LYS A 244 2.43 -8.64 3.76
N ILE A 245 2.25 -7.90 4.85
CA ILE A 245 0.96 -7.31 5.23
C ILE A 245 0.46 -6.41 4.09
N PHE A 246 1.31 -5.53 3.58
CA PHE A 246 0.93 -4.63 2.50
C PHE A 246 0.70 -5.34 1.18
N ILE A 247 1.48 -6.36 0.85
CA ILE A 247 1.23 -7.24 -0.31
C ILE A 247 -0.20 -7.79 -0.25
N ASN A 248 -0.62 -8.34 0.89
CA ASN A 248 -1.97 -8.88 1.04
C ASN A 248 -3.05 -7.79 0.88
N ILE A 249 -2.80 -6.58 1.40
CA ILE A 249 -3.71 -5.44 1.31
C ILE A 249 -3.84 -4.93 -0.14
N VAL A 250 -2.73 -4.70 -0.85
CA VAL A 250 -2.75 -4.15 -2.22
C VAL A 250 -3.36 -5.11 -3.23
N THR A 251 -3.37 -6.41 -2.93
CA THR A 251 -4.02 -7.42 -3.75
C THR A 251 -5.48 -7.65 -3.37
N SER A 252 -5.99 -7.00 -2.33
CA SER A 252 -7.38 -7.14 -1.88
C SER A 252 -8.35 -6.31 -2.71
N GLU A 253 -9.47 -6.90 -3.11
CA GLU A 253 -10.59 -6.18 -3.73
C GLU A 253 -11.19 -5.12 -2.79
N SER A 254 -10.98 -5.25 -1.48
CA SER A 254 -11.50 -4.32 -0.47
C SER A 254 -10.70 -3.01 -0.39
N LEU A 255 -9.50 -2.93 -0.99
CA LEU A 255 -8.70 -1.71 -0.97
C LEU A 255 -9.34 -0.57 -1.79
N GLY A 256 -10.00 -0.88 -2.91
CA GLY A 256 -10.64 0.14 -3.75
C GLY A 256 -11.67 0.99 -2.99
N PRO A 257 -12.70 0.37 -2.37
CA PRO A 257 -13.67 1.08 -1.54
C PRO A 257 -13.03 1.84 -0.37
N TYR A 258 -11.99 1.29 0.26
CA TYR A 258 -11.26 1.95 1.34
C TYR A 258 -10.58 3.24 0.88
N LEU A 259 -9.85 3.18 -0.25
CA LEU A 259 -9.21 4.35 -0.84
C LEU A 259 -10.21 5.39 -1.31
N GLN A 260 -11.33 4.98 -1.92
CA GLN A 260 -12.39 5.91 -2.32
C GLN A 260 -12.99 6.65 -1.13
N ASN A 261 -13.24 5.96 -0.01
CA ASN A 261 -13.72 6.60 1.20
C ASN A 261 -12.68 7.57 1.77
N ALA A 262 -11.41 7.15 1.88
CA ALA A 262 -10.32 8.00 2.35
C ALA A 262 -10.17 9.26 1.48
N ARG A 263 -10.23 9.13 0.15
CA ARG A 263 -10.13 10.25 -0.81
C ARG A 263 -11.14 11.36 -0.53
N THR A 264 -12.32 11.01 -0.02
CA THR A 264 -13.39 11.96 0.31
C THR A 264 -13.37 12.47 1.75
N SER A 265 -12.84 11.69 2.70
CA SER A 265 -12.97 11.96 4.14
C SER A 265 -11.66 12.43 4.79
N ASP A 266 -10.52 11.93 4.33
CA ASP A 266 -9.19 12.23 4.86
C ASP A 266 -8.14 12.08 3.76
N HIS A 267 -7.82 13.20 3.09
CA HIS A 267 -6.86 13.22 2.00
C HIS A 267 -5.45 12.81 2.43
N ARG A 268 -5.03 13.10 3.68
CA ARG A 268 -3.71 12.70 4.19
C ARG A 268 -3.62 11.18 4.29
N LYS A 269 -4.67 10.53 4.79
CA LYS A 269 -4.79 9.07 4.81
C LYS A 269 -4.76 8.49 3.39
N PHE A 270 -5.56 9.05 2.48
CA PHE A 270 -5.58 8.61 1.08
C PHE A 270 -4.20 8.67 0.43
N SER A 271 -3.53 9.82 0.52
CA SER A 271 -2.19 10.07 -0.03
C SER A 271 -1.20 9.04 0.50
N ARG A 272 -1.14 8.85 1.83
CA ARG A 272 -0.22 7.91 2.48
C ARG A 272 -0.43 6.46 2.03
N ILE A 273 -1.67 5.96 2.11
CA ILE A 273 -1.95 4.57 1.76
C ILE A 273 -1.69 4.34 0.26
N SER A 274 -2.09 5.28 -0.60
CA SER A 274 -1.90 5.16 -2.05
C SER A 274 -0.43 5.19 -2.42
N ARG A 275 0.38 6.04 -1.78
CA ARG A 275 1.83 6.12 -2.00
C ARG A 275 2.57 4.88 -1.53
N ILE A 276 2.20 4.32 -0.37
CA ILE A 276 2.75 3.04 0.09
C ILE A 276 2.36 1.94 -0.90
N SER A 277 1.09 1.90 -1.32
CA SER A 277 0.62 0.93 -2.30
C SER A 277 1.38 1.01 -3.62
N GLN A 278 1.67 2.23 -4.11
CA GLN A 278 2.52 2.48 -5.28
C GLN A 278 3.89 1.82 -5.13
N LEU A 279 4.60 2.11 -4.04
CA LEU A 279 5.95 1.61 -3.78
C LEU A 279 5.99 0.08 -3.65
N ILE A 280 5.02 -0.50 -2.95
CA ILE A 280 4.91 -1.96 -2.79
C ILE A 280 4.68 -2.65 -4.12
N VAL A 281 3.81 -2.08 -4.97
CA VAL A 281 3.53 -2.67 -6.29
C VAL A 281 4.73 -2.51 -7.24
N ALA A 282 5.35 -1.33 -7.27
CA ALA A 282 6.48 -1.03 -8.15
C ALA A 282 7.79 -1.72 -7.75
N SER A 283 7.95 -2.12 -6.48
CA SER A 283 9.14 -2.83 -5.99
C SER A 283 9.15 -4.33 -6.29
N ARG A 284 8.07 -4.87 -6.87
CA ARG A 284 7.93 -6.31 -7.12
C ARG A 284 7.54 -6.59 -8.56
N GLU A 285 8.19 -7.59 -9.15
CA GLU A 285 7.92 -8.03 -10.53
C GLU A 285 7.04 -9.30 -10.58
N ASN A 286 7.16 -10.18 -9.58
CA ASN A 286 6.54 -11.50 -9.57
C ASN A 286 5.16 -11.51 -8.90
N TRP A 287 4.15 -10.95 -9.59
CA TRP A 287 2.73 -11.00 -9.20
C TRP A 287 1.99 -12.11 -9.94
N ASP A 288 1.12 -12.85 -9.24
CA ASP A 288 0.24 -13.82 -9.91
C ASP A 288 -1.02 -13.15 -10.53
N LYS A 289 -1.78 -13.88 -11.34
CA LYS A 289 -2.95 -13.33 -12.05
C LYS A 289 -4.06 -12.84 -11.12
N PHE A 290 -4.30 -13.50 -9.99
CA PHE A 290 -5.32 -13.07 -9.03
C PHE A 290 -4.87 -11.79 -8.34
N GLN A 291 -3.60 -11.73 -7.93
CA GLN A 291 -3.00 -10.55 -7.33
C GLN A 291 -3.01 -9.35 -8.29
N LEU A 292 -2.64 -9.54 -9.55
CA LEU A 292 -2.70 -8.51 -10.59
C LEU A 292 -4.14 -8.03 -10.81
N THR A 293 -5.12 -8.93 -10.79
CA THR A 293 -6.54 -8.56 -10.89
C THR A 293 -6.97 -7.70 -9.70
N GLY A 294 -6.58 -8.10 -8.48
CA GLY A 294 -6.82 -7.32 -7.27
C GLY A 294 -6.21 -5.92 -7.34
N ILE A 295 -4.94 -5.81 -7.75
CA ILE A 295 -4.26 -4.52 -7.91
C ILE A 295 -4.95 -3.64 -8.96
N MET A 296 -5.24 -4.22 -10.14
CA MET A 296 -5.88 -3.49 -11.23
C MET A 296 -7.31 -3.08 -10.88
N SER A 297 -8.03 -3.84 -10.04
CA SER A 297 -9.40 -3.52 -9.64
C SER A 297 -9.53 -2.15 -8.98
N TRP A 298 -8.62 -1.78 -8.07
CA TRP A 298 -8.63 -0.48 -7.42
C TRP A 298 -7.85 0.55 -8.24
N CYS A 299 -6.67 0.20 -8.75
CA CYS A 299 -5.76 1.14 -9.39
C CYS A 299 -6.33 1.67 -10.72
N PHE A 300 -6.85 0.78 -11.56
CA PHE A 300 -7.44 1.18 -12.84
C PHE A 300 -8.74 1.95 -12.64
N THR A 301 -9.55 1.57 -11.64
CA THR A 301 -10.79 2.28 -11.30
C THR A 301 -10.50 3.71 -10.85
N LEU A 302 -9.53 3.90 -9.93
CA LEU A 302 -9.12 5.23 -9.48
C LEU A 302 -8.51 6.06 -10.62
N MET A 303 -7.69 5.46 -11.49
CA MET A 303 -7.15 6.13 -12.68
C MET A 303 -8.28 6.64 -13.59
N ARG A 304 -9.27 5.79 -13.91
CA ARG A 304 -10.38 6.17 -14.79
C ARG A 304 -11.24 7.29 -14.20
N GLN A 305 -11.58 7.19 -12.91
CA GLN A 305 -12.34 8.24 -12.21
C GLN A 305 -11.56 9.56 -12.23
N THR A 306 -10.27 9.52 -11.89
CA THR A 306 -9.43 10.71 -11.86
C THR A 306 -9.21 11.29 -13.26
N ALA A 307 -9.12 10.46 -14.30
CA ALA A 307 -9.03 10.92 -15.68
C ALA A 307 -10.28 11.71 -16.11
N GLN A 308 -11.48 11.25 -15.72
CA GLN A 308 -12.73 11.97 -15.96
C GLN A 308 -12.81 13.29 -15.18
N GLU A 309 -12.40 13.27 -13.91
CA GLU A 309 -12.34 14.50 -13.09
C GLU A 309 -11.33 15.50 -13.63
N THR A 310 -10.19 15.02 -14.15
CA THR A 310 -9.16 15.84 -14.81
C THR A 310 -9.69 16.46 -16.10
N GLU A 311 -10.47 15.71 -16.89
CA GLU A 311 -11.18 16.26 -18.04
C GLU A 311 -12.11 17.41 -17.63
N GLN A 312 -12.93 17.19 -16.61
CA GLN A 312 -13.85 18.21 -16.09
C GLN A 312 -13.11 19.45 -15.56
N TYR A 313 -12.00 19.24 -14.84
CA TYR A 313 -11.14 20.33 -14.33
C TYR A 313 -10.68 21.26 -15.46
N PHE A 314 -10.20 20.70 -16.57
CA PHE A 314 -9.76 21.49 -17.72
C PHE A 314 -10.91 22.08 -18.53
N GLN A 315 -12.01 21.33 -18.74
CA GLN A 315 -13.19 21.84 -19.45
C GLN A 315 -13.81 23.05 -18.74
N GLN A 316 -13.81 23.04 -17.41
CA GLN A 316 -14.32 24.15 -16.58
C GLN A 316 -13.31 25.28 -16.41
N LYS A 317 -12.08 25.14 -16.93
CA LYS A 317 -10.98 26.10 -16.80
C LYS A 317 -10.71 26.50 -15.36
N ILE A 318 -10.76 25.53 -14.44
CA ILE A 318 -10.56 25.76 -13.01
C ILE A 318 -9.17 26.34 -12.77
N ASP A 319 -8.12 25.68 -13.28
CA ASP A 319 -6.73 26.19 -13.29
C ASP A 319 -6.16 26.58 -11.92
N GLU A 320 -6.71 26.01 -10.84
CA GLU A 320 -6.28 26.18 -9.45
C GLU A 320 -5.38 25.03 -9.01
N GLU A 321 -4.31 25.33 -8.28
CA GLU A 321 -3.32 24.36 -7.80
C GLU A 321 -3.91 23.40 -6.78
N ASP A 322 -4.61 23.91 -5.76
CA ASP A 322 -5.24 23.10 -4.69
C ASP A 322 -6.25 22.08 -5.22
N LYS A 323 -6.78 22.31 -6.43
CA LYS A 323 -7.68 21.38 -7.13
C LYS A 323 -6.93 20.42 -8.04
N ALA A 324 -5.80 20.84 -8.61
CA ALA A 324 -4.98 20.00 -9.46
C ALA A 324 -4.14 19.01 -8.66
N GLU A 325 -3.59 19.41 -7.51
CA GLU A 325 -2.71 18.59 -6.67
C GLU A 325 -3.28 17.20 -6.37
N PRO A 326 -4.52 17.03 -5.85
CA PRO A 326 -5.07 15.70 -5.60
C PRO A 326 -5.33 14.89 -6.88
N LEU A 327 -5.65 15.55 -8.01
CA LEU A 327 -5.85 14.88 -9.30
C LEU A 327 -4.52 14.38 -9.85
N HIS A 328 -3.51 15.23 -9.83
CA HIS A 328 -2.15 14.94 -10.28
C HIS A 328 -1.52 13.83 -9.44
N GLU A 329 -1.60 13.92 -8.11
CA GLU A 329 -1.08 12.90 -7.20
C GLU A 329 -1.72 11.54 -7.50
N THR A 330 -3.06 11.49 -7.59
CA THR A 330 -3.79 10.25 -7.85
C THR A 330 -3.45 9.67 -9.23
N LEU A 331 -3.37 10.51 -10.27
CA LEU A 331 -2.97 10.08 -11.61
C LEU A 331 -1.55 9.54 -11.63
N ASN A 332 -0.58 10.24 -11.03
CA ASN A 332 0.80 9.79 -11.02
C ASN A 332 0.96 8.46 -10.28
N ILE A 333 0.30 8.28 -9.13
CA ILE A 333 0.31 7.00 -8.41
C ILE A 333 -0.23 5.88 -9.30
N CYS A 334 -1.42 6.06 -9.87
CA CYS A 334 -2.07 4.99 -10.62
C CYS A 334 -1.37 4.70 -11.95
N LEU A 335 -0.93 5.74 -12.67
CA LEU A 335 -0.25 5.60 -13.95
C LEU A 335 1.14 4.98 -13.78
N ASP A 336 1.87 5.31 -12.71
CA ASP A 336 3.14 4.66 -12.39
C ASP A 336 2.94 3.16 -12.14
N VAL A 337 2.00 2.80 -11.26
CA VAL A 337 1.65 1.39 -11.00
C VAL A 337 1.27 0.66 -12.28
N ILE A 338 0.39 1.23 -13.09
CA ILE A 338 -0.05 0.60 -14.35
C ILE A 338 1.13 0.50 -15.33
N SER A 339 2.00 1.51 -15.41
CA SER A 339 3.16 1.49 -16.30
C SER A 339 4.12 0.35 -15.95
N HIS A 340 4.44 0.18 -14.66
CA HIS A 340 5.26 -0.92 -14.16
C HIS A 340 4.65 -2.28 -14.48
N LEU A 341 3.34 -2.43 -14.25
CA LEU A 341 2.63 -3.70 -14.46
C LEU A 341 2.30 -3.99 -15.93
N SER A 342 2.35 -2.99 -16.81
CA SER A 342 1.91 -3.10 -18.22
C SER A 342 2.75 -4.05 -19.07
N ALA A 343 3.94 -4.45 -18.60
CA ALA A 343 4.73 -5.49 -19.24
C ALA A 343 4.10 -6.90 -19.12
N ASN A 344 3.12 -7.09 -18.22
CA ASN A 344 2.46 -8.37 -18.00
C ASN A 344 1.21 -8.53 -18.90
N ASP A 345 1.13 -9.63 -19.66
CA ASP A 345 0.01 -9.93 -20.56
C ASP A 345 -1.38 -9.88 -19.90
N HIS A 346 -1.49 -10.32 -18.64
CA HIS A 346 -2.77 -10.29 -17.91
C HIS A 346 -3.24 -8.85 -17.67
N VAL A 347 -2.30 -7.95 -17.35
CA VAL A 347 -2.57 -6.53 -17.14
C VAL A 347 -2.92 -5.86 -18.46
N GLN A 348 -2.21 -6.18 -19.54
CA GLN A 348 -2.54 -5.69 -20.88
C GLN A 348 -3.96 -6.10 -21.28
N GLN A 349 -4.32 -7.37 -21.10
CA GLN A 349 -5.67 -7.88 -21.36
C GLN A 349 -6.73 -7.18 -20.51
N TYR A 350 -6.44 -6.91 -19.24
CA TYR A 350 -7.32 -6.16 -18.36
C TYR A 350 -7.56 -4.74 -18.92
N ILE A 351 -6.49 -3.99 -19.21
CA ILE A 351 -6.58 -2.63 -19.76
C ILE A 351 -7.44 -2.62 -21.03
N LEU A 352 -7.21 -3.56 -21.96
CA LEU A 352 -7.96 -3.62 -23.21
C LEU A 352 -9.44 -4.00 -23.00
N SER A 353 -9.72 -4.92 -22.08
CA SER A 353 -11.09 -5.37 -21.80
C SER A 353 -11.98 -4.28 -21.20
N TYR A 354 -11.38 -3.30 -20.51
CA TYR A 354 -12.10 -2.21 -19.86
C TYR A 354 -11.92 -0.85 -20.54
N GLN A 355 -11.68 -0.83 -21.86
CA GLN A 355 -11.52 0.40 -22.68
C GLN A 355 -10.43 1.34 -22.14
N GLY A 356 -9.37 0.75 -21.58
CA GLY A 356 -8.25 1.49 -21.03
C GLY A 356 -7.42 2.17 -22.09
N LEU A 357 -7.29 1.58 -23.30
CA LEU A 357 -6.56 2.19 -24.40
C LEU A 357 -7.21 3.52 -24.83
N GLU A 358 -8.53 3.53 -25.00
CA GLU A 358 -9.30 4.73 -25.31
C GLU A 358 -9.17 5.77 -24.20
N THR A 359 -9.25 5.33 -22.94
CA THR A 359 -9.12 6.23 -21.78
C THR A 359 -7.74 6.88 -21.73
N LEU A 360 -6.67 6.11 -21.92
CA LEU A 360 -5.28 6.59 -21.92
C LEU A 360 -5.02 7.59 -23.05
N ILE A 361 -5.49 7.31 -24.27
CA ILE A 361 -5.33 8.22 -25.41
C ILE A 361 -6.15 9.50 -25.20
N SER A 362 -7.36 9.39 -24.66
CA SER A 362 -8.18 10.55 -24.31
C SER A 362 -7.49 11.42 -23.25
N LEU A 363 -6.98 10.81 -22.18
CA LEU A 363 -6.24 11.52 -21.14
C LEU A 363 -4.98 12.18 -21.69
N LEU A 364 -4.18 11.46 -22.50
CA LEU A 364 -3.00 12.04 -23.15
C LEU A 364 -3.37 13.25 -24.01
N ARG A 365 -4.49 13.20 -24.73
CA ARG A 365 -5.00 14.33 -25.53
C ARG A 365 -5.34 15.52 -24.65
N ILE A 366 -6.07 15.31 -23.56
CA ILE A 366 -6.45 16.35 -22.60
C ILE A 366 -5.20 17.02 -22.02
N LEU A 367 -4.24 16.22 -21.55
CA LEU A 367 -2.97 16.74 -21.03
C LEU A 367 -2.19 17.48 -22.12
N GLN A 368 -2.06 16.90 -23.32
CA GLN A 368 -1.36 17.54 -24.43
C GLN A 368 -1.94 18.91 -24.80
N GLN A 369 -3.26 19.09 -24.71
CA GLN A 369 -3.94 20.32 -25.09
C GLN A 369 -3.88 21.42 -24.01
N ASN A 370 -3.83 21.05 -22.73
CA ASN A 370 -4.00 21.99 -21.61
C ASN A 370 -2.72 22.28 -20.82
N LEU A 371 -1.71 21.41 -20.94
CA LEU A 371 -0.42 21.59 -20.30
C LEU A 371 0.52 22.41 -21.18
N ILE A 372 1.46 23.08 -20.53
CA ILE A 372 2.54 23.80 -21.22
C ILE A 372 3.82 22.98 -21.15
N ARG A 373 4.59 22.90 -22.24
CA ARG A 373 5.94 22.32 -22.18
C ARG A 373 6.87 23.31 -21.55
N ILE A 374 7.74 22.86 -20.66
CA ILE A 374 8.66 23.71 -19.89
C ILE A 374 10.07 23.22 -20.12
N ASN A 375 11.01 24.13 -20.35
CA ASN A 375 12.44 23.83 -20.42
C ASN A 375 13.23 24.86 -19.60
N PHE A 376 13.94 24.39 -18.58
CA PHE A 376 14.85 25.16 -17.74
C PHE A 376 16.26 25.10 -18.31
N TYR A 377 16.76 26.23 -18.79
CA TYR A 377 18.15 26.33 -19.25
C TYR A 377 19.05 26.67 -18.08
N LYS A 378 19.93 25.72 -17.72
CA LYS A 378 20.87 25.86 -16.60
C LYS A 378 22.22 26.40 -17.06
N GLY A 379 22.82 27.23 -16.24
CA GLY A 379 24.21 27.67 -16.34
C GLY A 379 25.19 26.55 -16.00
N ILE A 380 26.48 26.83 -16.18
CA ILE A 380 27.58 25.91 -15.85
C ILE A 380 27.59 25.57 -14.34
N ASP A 381 27.12 26.51 -13.52
CA ASP A 381 26.97 26.39 -12.07
C ASP A 381 25.66 25.69 -11.64
N GLY A 382 24.84 25.23 -12.59
CA GLY A 382 23.54 24.61 -12.32
C GLY A 382 22.39 25.60 -12.04
N SER A 383 22.68 26.91 -11.97
CA SER A 383 21.65 27.93 -11.76
C SER A 383 20.75 28.06 -12.99
N ILE A 384 19.46 28.31 -12.82
CA ILE A 384 18.53 28.48 -13.95
C ILE A 384 18.71 29.89 -14.52
N LYS A 385 19.12 29.96 -15.79
CA LYS A 385 19.36 31.21 -16.53
C LYS A 385 18.12 31.70 -17.26
N SER A 386 17.37 30.80 -17.86
CA SER A 386 16.14 31.13 -18.59
C SER A 386 15.16 29.96 -18.57
N ILE A 387 13.90 30.27 -18.81
CA ILE A 387 12.80 29.31 -18.91
C ILE A 387 12.15 29.51 -20.27
N LYS A 388 12.00 28.44 -21.05
CA LYS A 388 11.21 28.43 -22.28
C LYS A 388 9.96 27.62 -22.05
N ALA A 389 8.82 28.26 -22.28
CA ALA A 389 7.52 27.61 -22.23
C ALA A 389 6.84 27.65 -23.60
N THR A 390 6.20 26.55 -23.98
CA THR A 390 5.44 26.48 -25.24
C THR A 390 4.12 25.74 -25.06
N ASP A 391 3.13 26.09 -25.86
CA ASP A 391 1.85 25.38 -25.91
C ASP A 391 1.96 24.07 -26.74
N SER A 392 0.85 23.36 -26.88
CA SER A 392 0.75 22.13 -27.68
C SER A 392 1.16 22.28 -29.14
N LYS A 393 1.05 23.49 -29.71
CA LYS A 393 1.43 23.83 -31.10
C LYS A 393 2.87 24.32 -31.21
N SER A 394 3.63 24.29 -30.11
CA SER A 394 4.99 24.82 -30.01
C SER A 394 5.08 26.35 -30.16
N ASP A 395 3.97 27.05 -29.91
CA ASP A 395 3.95 28.51 -29.84
C ASP A 395 4.43 28.96 -28.46
N LYS A 396 5.23 30.02 -28.41
CA LYS A 396 5.89 30.50 -27.19
C LYS A 396 4.87 31.08 -26.21
N ILE A 397 5.01 30.76 -24.92
CA ILE A 397 4.21 31.31 -23.82
C ILE A 397 5.10 32.19 -22.96
N ASP A 398 4.88 33.51 -23.06
CA ASP A 398 5.58 34.53 -22.25
C ASP A 398 4.66 35.17 -21.19
N ASP A 399 3.39 34.76 -21.13
CA ASP A 399 2.42 35.29 -20.19
C ASP A 399 2.78 34.91 -18.75
N LYS A 400 3.18 35.90 -17.96
CA LYS A 400 3.60 35.69 -16.56
C LYS A 400 2.52 35.08 -15.68
N GLN A 401 1.25 35.37 -15.93
CA GLN A 401 0.15 34.79 -15.15
C GLN A 401 0.05 33.29 -15.41
N ILE A 402 0.06 32.87 -16.69
CA ILE A 402 0.04 31.46 -17.08
C ILE A 402 1.26 30.73 -16.50
N LEU A 403 2.46 31.31 -16.65
CA LEU A 403 3.69 30.71 -16.13
C LEU A 403 3.66 30.56 -14.60
N SER A 404 3.20 31.56 -13.87
CA SER A 404 3.14 31.51 -12.39
C SER A 404 2.17 30.45 -11.85
N ARG A 405 1.15 30.07 -12.63
CA ARG A 405 0.23 28.98 -12.29
C ARG A 405 0.86 27.61 -12.50
N ARG A 406 1.73 27.47 -13.50
CA ARG A 406 2.35 26.18 -13.86
C ARG A 406 3.74 25.96 -13.27
N ILE A 407 4.40 27.03 -12.82
CA ILE A 407 5.78 27.00 -12.32
C ILE A 407 5.85 27.80 -11.02
N ASP A 408 6.47 27.21 -9.99
CA ASP A 408 6.94 27.96 -8.85
C ASP A 408 8.26 28.65 -9.21
N LEU A 409 8.19 29.94 -9.51
CA LEU A 409 9.36 30.72 -9.90
C LEU A 409 10.35 30.98 -8.75
N THR A 410 9.99 30.66 -7.50
CA THR A 410 10.88 30.83 -6.34
C THR A 410 11.77 29.60 -6.15
N THR A 411 11.21 28.41 -6.32
CA THR A 411 11.92 27.13 -6.21
C THR A 411 12.35 26.56 -7.57
N ASN A 412 11.86 27.15 -8.66
CA ASN A 412 11.95 26.64 -10.03
C ASN A 412 11.43 25.22 -10.18
N GLN A 413 10.34 24.90 -9.48
CA GLN A 413 9.67 23.61 -9.59
C GLN A 413 8.41 23.75 -10.44
N ILE A 414 8.12 22.69 -11.19
CA ILE A 414 6.88 22.58 -11.95
C ILE A 414 5.76 22.24 -10.97
N ARG A 415 4.68 23.00 -11.05
CA ARG A 415 3.50 22.86 -10.18
C ARG A 415 2.64 21.67 -10.59
N ALA A 416 1.88 21.11 -9.65
CA ALA A 416 0.98 19.99 -9.88
C ALA A 416 -0.11 20.32 -10.90
N SER A 417 -0.51 21.59 -11.03
CA SER A 417 -1.41 22.03 -12.11
C SER A 417 -0.83 21.88 -13.51
N ASN A 418 0.48 21.67 -13.68
CA ASN A 418 1.05 21.26 -14.97
C ASN A 418 1.22 19.74 -15.13
N PHE A 419 0.73 18.93 -14.19
CA PHE A 419 0.72 17.47 -14.22
C PHE A 419 2.06 16.82 -14.63
N PRO A 420 3.19 17.18 -14.01
CA PRO A 420 4.50 16.60 -14.36
C PRO A 420 4.52 15.07 -14.15
N GLY A 421 5.19 14.34 -15.05
CA GLY A 421 5.28 12.87 -15.02
C GLY A 421 4.13 12.13 -15.71
N SER A 422 2.92 12.70 -15.74
CA SER A 422 1.72 11.96 -16.14
C SER A 422 1.73 11.53 -17.61
N LYS A 423 2.21 12.38 -18.53
CA LYS A 423 2.27 12.04 -19.97
C LYS A 423 3.27 10.90 -20.21
N SER A 424 4.40 10.93 -19.51
CA SER A 424 5.46 9.94 -19.64
C SER A 424 4.98 8.52 -19.30
N PHE A 425 4.22 8.36 -18.21
CA PHE A 425 3.64 7.06 -17.84
C PHE A 425 2.61 6.58 -18.86
N ILE A 426 1.75 7.47 -19.38
CA ILE A 426 0.77 7.08 -20.41
C ILE A 426 1.49 6.55 -21.65
N ILE A 427 2.53 7.24 -22.11
CA ILE A 427 3.31 6.84 -23.30
C ILE A 427 4.01 5.49 -23.06
N GLU A 428 4.52 5.25 -21.86
CA GLU A 428 5.11 3.97 -21.46
C GLU A 428 4.09 2.83 -21.49
N ILE A 429 2.89 3.05 -20.94
CA ILE A 429 1.80 2.07 -21.00
C ILE A 429 1.41 1.79 -22.46
N LEU A 430 1.27 2.82 -23.30
CA LEU A 430 0.97 2.67 -24.73
C LEU A 430 2.06 1.87 -25.46
N ALA A 431 3.33 2.09 -25.13
CA ALA A 431 4.45 1.34 -25.68
C ALA A 431 4.33 -0.15 -25.33
N SER A 432 4.08 -0.48 -24.07
CA SER A 432 3.90 -1.86 -23.60
C SER A 432 2.72 -2.54 -24.30
N LEU A 433 1.56 -1.86 -24.39
CA LEU A 433 0.38 -2.41 -25.08
C LEU A 433 0.59 -2.61 -26.58
N ALA A 434 1.38 -1.75 -27.24
CA ALA A 434 1.65 -1.83 -28.66
C ALA A 434 2.73 -2.87 -29.01
N HIS A 435 3.53 -3.31 -28.04
CA HIS A 435 4.58 -4.28 -28.25
C HIS A 435 3.98 -5.59 -28.78
N GLU A 436 4.39 -5.97 -29.99
CA GLU A 436 3.95 -7.21 -30.67
C GLU A 436 2.42 -7.38 -30.84
N ASN A 437 1.65 -6.28 -30.72
CA ASN A 437 0.19 -6.31 -30.80
C ASN A 437 -0.35 -5.45 -31.96
N ALA A 438 -0.61 -6.07 -33.11
CA ALA A 438 -1.07 -5.36 -34.31
C ALA A 438 -2.41 -4.62 -34.10
N MET A 439 -3.35 -5.23 -33.37
CA MET A 439 -4.65 -4.63 -33.08
C MET A 439 -4.52 -3.33 -32.29
N VAL A 440 -3.68 -3.31 -31.26
CA VAL A 440 -3.40 -2.09 -30.49
C VAL A 440 -2.72 -1.03 -31.37
N LYS A 441 -1.72 -1.41 -32.19
CA LYS A 441 -1.03 -0.47 -33.08
C LYS A 441 -1.99 0.24 -34.04
N ASP A 442 -2.92 -0.51 -34.63
CA ASP A 442 -3.94 0.04 -35.52
C ASP A 442 -4.93 0.91 -34.74
N LYS A 443 -5.37 0.44 -33.57
CA LYS A 443 -6.32 1.18 -32.75
C LYS A 443 -5.76 2.52 -32.25
N VAL A 444 -4.47 2.58 -31.90
CA VAL A 444 -3.79 3.82 -31.56
C VAL A 444 -3.81 4.81 -32.72
N ARG A 445 -3.61 4.36 -33.96
CA ARG A 445 -3.72 5.22 -35.16
C ARG A 445 -5.16 5.69 -35.37
N GLU A 446 -6.14 4.79 -35.28
CA GLU A 446 -7.57 5.13 -35.43
C GLU A 446 -8.06 6.15 -34.38
N LEU A 447 -7.52 6.07 -33.16
CA LEU A 447 -7.85 6.98 -32.07
C LEU A 447 -7.02 8.26 -32.09
N HIS A 448 -6.29 8.53 -33.17
CA HIS A 448 -5.45 9.72 -33.31
C HIS A 448 -4.39 9.82 -32.18
N GLY A 449 -3.94 8.67 -31.67
CA GLY A 449 -2.93 8.56 -30.63
C GLY A 449 -1.51 8.60 -31.16
N LEU A 450 -1.29 8.17 -32.40
CA LEU A 450 0.05 8.13 -33.02
C LEU A 450 0.65 9.54 -33.12
N GLU A 451 -0.13 10.54 -33.56
CA GLU A 451 0.27 11.94 -33.60
C GLU A 451 0.49 12.55 -32.20
N LEU A 452 -0.25 12.10 -31.17
CA LEU A 452 -0.05 12.56 -29.79
C LEU A 452 1.30 12.09 -29.27
N VAL A 453 1.67 10.83 -29.50
CA VAL A 453 2.99 10.30 -29.13
C VAL A 453 4.09 11.05 -29.90
N LEU A 454 3.92 11.27 -31.22
CA LEU A 454 4.88 12.05 -32.01
C LEU A 454 5.08 13.47 -31.48
N SER A 455 4.01 14.13 -31.02
CA SER A 455 4.08 15.49 -30.47
C SER A 455 4.87 15.61 -29.15
N ASN A 456 5.17 14.47 -28.52
CA ASN A 456 5.95 14.35 -27.30
C ASN A 456 7.41 13.88 -27.55
N CYS A 457 7.83 13.73 -28.82
CA CYS A 457 9.23 13.49 -29.21
C CYS A 457 10.12 14.76 -29.09
N VAL A 458 9.95 15.53 -28.03
CA VAL A 458 10.65 16.78 -27.75
C VAL A 458 11.09 16.84 -26.29
N ILE A 459 12.07 17.68 -25.97
CA ILE A 459 12.50 17.87 -24.59
C ILE A 459 11.41 18.64 -23.84
N ASP A 460 11.08 18.15 -22.65
CA ASP A 460 10.07 18.71 -21.75
C ASP A 460 10.44 18.37 -20.31
N ASP A 461 10.82 19.37 -19.50
CA ASP A 461 11.22 19.17 -18.11
C ASP A 461 10.04 18.79 -17.19
N ASN A 462 8.80 18.87 -17.69
CA ASN A 462 7.66 18.20 -17.05
C ASN A 462 7.89 16.69 -16.90
N ASP A 463 8.61 16.11 -17.85
CA ASP A 463 8.78 14.68 -18.02
C ASP A 463 10.17 14.41 -18.63
N PRO A 464 11.26 14.39 -17.85
CA PRO A 464 12.64 14.39 -18.37
C PRO A 464 13.01 13.28 -19.38
N PHE A 465 12.25 12.18 -19.39
CA PHE A 465 12.45 11.03 -20.29
C PHE A 465 11.37 10.88 -21.36
N ILE A 466 10.46 11.86 -21.51
CA ILE A 466 9.32 11.74 -22.43
C ILE A 466 9.74 11.60 -23.88
N LYS A 467 10.82 12.26 -24.28
CA LYS A 467 11.34 12.19 -25.64
C LYS A 467 11.76 10.76 -25.98
N GLU A 468 12.59 10.16 -25.13
CA GLU A 468 13.12 8.81 -25.32
C GLU A 468 11.99 7.78 -25.25
N ARG A 469 11.08 7.91 -24.28
CA ARG A 469 9.91 7.04 -24.14
C ARG A 469 8.97 7.14 -25.34
N SER A 470 8.74 8.34 -25.86
CA SER A 470 7.96 8.56 -27.09
C SER A 470 8.63 7.89 -28.28
N ILE A 471 9.94 8.04 -28.45
CA ILE A 471 10.69 7.38 -29.54
C ILE A 471 10.54 5.85 -29.47
N ILE A 472 10.63 5.26 -28.27
CA ILE A 472 10.42 3.82 -28.05
C ILE A 472 8.98 3.42 -28.41
N CYS A 473 7.99 4.18 -27.94
CA CYS A 473 6.58 3.93 -28.26
C CYS A 473 6.35 3.97 -29.78
N ILE A 474 6.88 4.98 -30.48
CA ILE A 474 6.80 5.07 -31.95
C ILE A 474 7.46 3.86 -32.61
N LYS A 475 8.65 3.46 -32.15
CA LYS A 475 9.32 2.25 -32.69
C LYS A 475 8.40 1.03 -32.60
N PHE A 476 7.70 0.82 -31.49
CA PHE A 476 6.77 -0.30 -31.35
C PHE A 476 5.52 -0.14 -32.20
N LEU A 477 4.95 1.07 -32.28
CA LEU A 477 3.79 1.37 -33.11
C LEU A 477 4.07 1.16 -34.61
N LEU A 478 5.30 1.42 -35.07
CA LEU A 478 5.69 1.28 -36.48
C LEU A 478 6.24 -0.11 -36.83
N LYS A 479 6.77 -0.88 -35.86
CA LYS A 479 7.37 -2.18 -36.12
C LYS A 479 6.35 -3.10 -36.77
N GLU A 480 6.63 -3.52 -38.01
CA GLU A 480 5.80 -4.44 -38.79
C GLU A 480 4.34 -3.97 -38.97
N ASN A 481 4.10 -2.65 -38.99
CA ASN A 481 2.77 -2.08 -39.27
C ASN A 481 2.88 -1.07 -40.42
N ALA A 482 2.64 -1.54 -41.65
CA ALA A 482 2.76 -0.73 -42.87
C ALA A 482 1.81 0.48 -42.86
N ALA A 483 0.57 0.31 -42.38
CA ALA A 483 -0.41 1.40 -42.35
C ALA A 483 0.00 2.53 -41.38
N ASN A 484 0.67 2.23 -40.26
CA ASN A 484 1.27 3.24 -39.40
C ASN A 484 2.50 3.90 -40.05
N GLN A 485 3.33 3.13 -40.76
CA GLN A 485 4.49 3.67 -41.49
C GLN A 485 4.04 4.64 -42.59
N ASP A 486 3.03 4.26 -43.37
CA ASP A 486 2.44 5.09 -44.43
C ASP A 486 1.84 6.37 -43.85
N PHE A 487 1.14 6.28 -42.72
CA PHE A 487 0.61 7.46 -42.03
C PHE A 487 1.73 8.43 -41.65
N VAL A 488 2.83 7.95 -41.05
CA VAL A 488 3.96 8.80 -40.67
C VAL A 488 4.69 9.36 -41.90
N ALA A 489 4.81 8.59 -42.98
CA ALA A 489 5.43 9.03 -44.23
C ALA A 489 4.66 10.17 -44.91
N GLN A 490 3.35 10.28 -44.65
CA GLN A 490 2.49 11.36 -45.14
C GLN A 490 2.54 12.62 -44.27
N LEU A 491 3.24 12.61 -43.12
CA LEU A 491 3.37 13.80 -42.28
C LEU A 491 4.34 14.80 -42.90
N GLU A 492 3.85 16.01 -43.17
CA GLU A 492 4.66 17.10 -43.71
C GLU A 492 5.22 18.00 -42.58
N ALA A 493 6.47 18.44 -42.74
CA ALA A 493 7.09 19.39 -41.83
C ALA A 493 6.48 20.79 -42.03
N GLN A 494 5.71 21.28 -41.05
CA GLN A 494 4.97 22.54 -41.18
C GLN A 494 5.80 23.79 -40.80
N LYS A 495 6.58 23.74 -39.71
CA LYS A 495 7.37 24.90 -39.22
C LYS A 495 8.63 24.48 -38.49
N SER A 496 9.74 25.18 -38.73
CA SER A 496 10.94 25.07 -37.90
C SER A 496 10.80 25.98 -36.68
N VAL A 497 10.97 25.42 -35.48
CA VAL A 497 11.00 26.22 -34.23
C VAL A 497 12.42 26.73 -34.03
N PRO A 498 12.63 28.05 -33.84
CA PRO A 498 13.94 28.60 -33.54
C PRO A 498 14.52 27.96 -32.27
N ASP A 499 15.77 27.53 -32.36
CA ASP A 499 16.54 27.05 -31.22
C ASP A 499 17.47 28.18 -30.77
N GLU A 500 17.23 28.68 -29.55
CA GLU A 500 18.01 29.78 -28.96
C GLU A 500 19.48 29.36 -28.77
N THR A 501 19.74 28.08 -28.45
CA THR A 501 21.11 27.59 -28.29
C THR A 501 21.85 27.57 -29.63
N LEU A 502 21.18 27.21 -30.73
CA LEU A 502 21.75 27.28 -32.07
C LEU A 502 21.93 28.73 -32.53
N ALA A 503 20.97 29.61 -32.21
CA ALA A 503 21.06 31.03 -32.52
C ALA A 503 22.24 31.70 -31.80
N ASP A 504 22.50 31.34 -30.55
CA ASP A 504 23.62 31.84 -29.74
C ASP A 504 24.99 31.45 -30.33
N VAL A 505 25.07 30.32 -31.04
CA VAL A 505 26.27 29.89 -31.77
C VAL A 505 26.26 30.26 -33.26
N GLY A 506 25.34 31.13 -33.69
CA GLY A 506 25.31 31.68 -35.04
C GLY A 506 24.67 30.78 -36.10
N TYR A 507 23.81 29.84 -35.72
CA TYR A 507 23.10 28.96 -36.65
C TYR A 507 21.57 29.13 -36.55
N GLU A 508 20.89 28.91 -37.66
CA GLU A 508 19.44 28.78 -37.73
C GLU A 508 19.04 27.48 -38.41
N VAL A 509 17.88 26.97 -38.03
CA VAL A 509 17.29 25.77 -38.61
C VAL A 509 16.30 26.18 -39.69
N LYS A 510 16.50 25.71 -40.93
CA LYS A 510 15.55 25.87 -42.03
C LYS A 510 15.08 24.53 -42.56
N ILE A 511 13.82 24.50 -43.01
CA ILE A 511 13.27 23.37 -43.75
C ILE A 511 13.62 23.57 -45.22
N GLY A 512 14.38 22.63 -45.79
CA GLY A 512 14.69 22.60 -47.22
C GLY A 512 13.46 22.34 -48.07
N THR A 513 13.55 22.61 -49.37
CA THR A 513 12.47 22.35 -50.34
C THR A 513 12.12 20.85 -50.47
N ASP A 514 12.98 19.98 -49.94
CA ASP A 514 12.81 18.53 -49.82
C ASP A 514 12.15 18.10 -48.48
N GLY A 515 11.70 19.06 -47.68
CA GLY A 515 11.14 18.83 -46.34
C GLY A 515 12.19 18.48 -45.27
N LYS A 516 13.49 18.42 -45.63
CA LYS A 516 14.55 18.04 -44.69
C LYS A 516 15.06 19.25 -43.90
N ILE A 517 15.38 19.01 -42.64
CA ILE A 517 15.96 20.01 -41.74
C ILE A 517 17.42 20.27 -42.13
N ARG A 518 17.80 21.54 -42.30
CA ARG A 518 19.18 21.99 -42.57
C ARG A 518 19.59 23.09 -41.60
N LEU A 519 20.84 23.03 -41.14
CA LEU A 519 21.48 24.12 -40.38
C LEU A 519 22.08 25.13 -41.36
N GLN A 520 21.78 26.42 -41.17
CA GLN A 520 22.35 27.51 -41.94
C GLN A 520 23.03 28.51 -40.99
N SER A 521 24.21 29.01 -41.36
CA SER A 521 24.86 30.09 -40.60
C SER A 521 24.03 31.36 -40.69
N LYS A 522 23.74 31.98 -39.53
CA LYS A 522 23.24 33.35 -39.44
C LYS A 522 24.42 34.29 -39.76
N ASN A 523 24.55 34.67 -41.02
CA ASN A 523 25.43 35.78 -41.43
C ASN A 523 24.80 37.12 -41.10
#